data_AF-A0A9D3NA98-F1
#
_entry.id   AF-A0A9D3NA98-F1
#
_cell.length_a   1.000
_cell.length_b   1.000
_cell.length_c   1.000
_cell.angle_alpha   90.00
_cell.angle_beta   90.00
_cell.angle_gamma   90.00
#
_symmetry.space_group_name_H-M   'P 1'
#
loop_
_entity.id
_entity.type
_entity.pdbx_description
1 polymer ?
#
loop_
_entity_poly.entity_id
_entity_poly.type
_entity_poly.pdbx_seq_one_letter_code
_entity_poly.pdbx_strand_id
1 'polypeptide(L)'
;MYGSALYVLILGLVSRSAVATPVRATRSVQSECAHCTAPARNLLTSIMSVLDKSKLVVNIILCNLTQPEKVGSNTLFHGFNCTDLGVMMNPNTETASVCQPIQDVKCSDEKTSPFSETKCLQNIANDLDYHGSMLTEYVSTLDPKSNSESVKELQSITDSINNLQQSCKLLPKPKSSKDKWTPTSSFEDRKDLCKQLKGFQVRTITINRALGYICSGEYKK
;
A
#
# COMPACT_ATOMS: atom_id res chain seq x y z
N MET A 1 -17.71 28.48 50.44
CA MET A 1 -17.95 27.13 49.88
C MET A 1 -18.76 27.37 48.62
N TYR A 2 -18.24 27.33 47.39
CA TYR A 2 -17.48 26.26 46.73
C TYR A 2 -16.35 26.85 45.88
N GLY A 3 -15.15 26.28 46.04
CA GLY A 3 -14.11 26.33 45.01
C GLY A 3 -14.30 25.19 44.00
N SER A 4 -13.47 25.23 42.96
CA SER A 4 -13.16 24.11 42.06
C SER A 4 -14.13 23.86 40.90
N ALA A 5 -14.06 24.71 39.88
CA ALA A 5 -14.36 24.36 38.49
C ALA A 5 -13.31 25.06 37.59
N LEU A 6 -12.03 24.71 37.71
CA LEU A 6 -11.41 23.61 36.96
C LEU A 6 -11.70 23.69 35.45
N TYR A 7 -11.15 24.70 34.79
CA TYR A 7 -10.11 24.50 33.76
C TYR A 7 -10.31 23.36 32.74
N VAL A 8 -11.48 23.19 32.14
CA VAL A 8 -11.63 22.29 30.97
C VAL A 8 -12.67 22.85 29.99
N LEU A 9 -12.41 24.00 29.39
CA LEU A 9 -13.17 24.49 28.22
C LEU A 9 -12.24 25.15 27.19
N ILE A 10 -11.13 24.48 26.87
CA ILE A 10 -10.36 24.75 25.65
C ILE A 10 -9.96 23.40 25.07
N LEU A 11 -10.73 22.90 24.10
CA LEU A 11 -10.33 22.00 22.99
C LEU A 11 -11.59 21.57 22.21
N GLY A 12 -12.31 22.57 21.70
CA GLY A 12 -13.36 22.38 20.71
C GLY A 12 -12.78 22.35 19.31
N LEU A 13 -12.50 21.14 18.81
CA LEU A 13 -12.65 20.72 17.42
C LEU A 13 -12.19 21.70 16.32
N VAL A 14 -10.89 21.68 16.02
CA VAL A 14 -10.38 22.02 14.68
C VAL A 14 -10.01 20.71 13.97
N SER A 15 -11.01 19.93 13.60
CA SER A 15 -10.86 18.86 12.62
C SER A 15 -10.80 19.48 11.22
N ARG A 16 -9.76 20.26 10.94
CA ARG A 16 -9.44 20.62 9.56
C ARG A 16 -8.86 19.36 8.93
N SER A 17 -9.66 18.69 8.12
CA SER A 17 -9.16 17.76 7.11
C SER A 17 -8.04 18.47 6.35
N ALA A 18 -6.79 18.08 6.61
CA ALA A 18 -5.64 18.50 5.83
C ALA A 18 -5.75 17.83 4.45
N VAL A 19 -6.68 18.35 3.63
CA VAL A 19 -6.68 18.07 2.20
C VAL A 19 -5.57 18.94 1.64
N ALA A 20 -4.40 18.34 1.47
CA ALA A 20 -3.29 18.99 0.76
C ALA A 20 -3.80 19.48 -0.59
N THR A 21 -3.59 20.76 -0.88
CA THR A 21 -3.88 21.38 -2.17
C THR A 21 -3.17 20.59 -3.27
N PRO A 22 -3.82 20.28 -4.41
CA PRO A 22 -3.14 19.59 -5.50
C PRO A 22 -1.94 20.42 -5.97
N VAL A 23 -0.76 19.79 -5.98
CA VAL A 23 0.49 20.40 -6.42
C VAL A 23 0.35 20.83 -7.88
N ARG A 24 0.56 22.12 -8.14
CA ARG A 24 0.45 22.71 -9.49
C ARG A 24 1.73 22.43 -10.26
N ALA A 25 1.73 21.39 -11.08
CA ALA A 25 2.83 21.09 -12.01
C ALA A 25 2.82 22.04 -13.22
N THR A 26 4.01 22.36 -13.74
CA THR A 26 4.17 23.03 -15.04
C THR A 26 3.87 22.04 -16.17
N ARG A 27 3.16 22.50 -17.21
CA ARG A 27 2.53 21.68 -18.25
C ARG A 27 3.49 20.76 -19.04
N SER A 28 4.79 21.10 -19.11
CA SER A 28 5.82 20.30 -19.79
C SER A 28 6.33 19.12 -18.94
N VAL A 29 6.54 19.31 -17.64
CA VAL A 29 7.00 18.27 -16.69
C VAL A 29 5.92 17.21 -16.46
N GLN A 30 4.65 17.60 -16.59
CA GLN A 30 3.51 16.71 -16.41
C GLN A 30 3.39 15.61 -17.48
N SER A 31 3.88 15.87 -18.71
CA SER A 31 3.88 14.91 -19.82
C SER A 31 4.89 13.77 -19.59
N GLU A 32 6.11 14.13 -19.22
CA GLU A 32 7.19 13.17 -18.99
C GLU A 32 7.02 12.37 -17.72
N CYS A 33 6.09 12.69 -16.82
CA CYS A 33 5.96 11.99 -15.54
C CYS A 33 4.59 11.29 -15.36
N ALA A 34 3.66 11.54 -16.30
CA ALA A 34 2.39 10.84 -16.38
C ALA A 34 2.55 9.32 -16.54
N HIS A 35 3.64 8.89 -17.22
CA HIS A 35 3.94 7.47 -17.45
C HIS A 35 4.17 6.70 -16.14
N CYS A 36 4.55 7.37 -15.05
CA CYS A 36 4.75 6.74 -13.74
C CYS A 36 3.53 6.80 -12.84
N THR A 37 2.86 7.95 -12.81
CA THR A 37 1.77 8.18 -11.85
C THR A 37 0.50 7.40 -12.19
N ALA A 38 0.22 7.13 -13.47
CA ALA A 38 -0.92 6.33 -13.86
C ALA A 38 -0.77 4.84 -13.46
N PRO A 39 0.33 4.14 -13.81
CA PRO A 39 0.58 2.78 -13.31
C PRO A 39 0.59 2.68 -11.78
N ALA A 40 1.12 3.69 -11.07
CA ALA A 40 1.12 3.69 -9.60
C ALA A 40 -0.29 3.75 -9.01
N ARG A 41 -1.19 4.54 -9.60
CA ARG A 41 -2.60 4.57 -9.22
C ARG A 41 -3.28 3.25 -9.54
N ASN A 42 -3.01 2.67 -10.70
CA ASN A 42 -3.57 1.37 -11.09
C ASN A 42 -3.18 0.28 -10.11
N LEU A 43 -1.91 0.23 -9.68
CA LEU A 43 -1.46 -0.71 -8.65
C LEU A 43 -2.24 -0.55 -7.33
N LEU A 44 -2.47 0.69 -6.88
CA LEU A 44 -3.27 0.94 -5.68
C LEU A 44 -4.69 0.41 -5.83
N THR A 45 -5.34 0.70 -6.96
CA THR A 45 -6.69 0.22 -7.27
C THR A 45 -6.75 -1.31 -7.33
N SER A 46 -5.77 -1.98 -7.94
CA SER A 46 -5.70 -3.45 -7.99
C SER A 46 -5.62 -4.05 -6.58
N ILE A 47 -4.76 -3.51 -5.71
CA ILE A 47 -4.64 -3.96 -4.31
C ILE A 47 -5.95 -3.71 -3.55
N MET A 48 -6.54 -2.53 -3.69
CA MET A 48 -7.80 -2.19 -3.04
C MET A 48 -8.94 -3.10 -3.47
N SER A 49 -9.05 -3.41 -4.77
CA SER A 49 -10.08 -4.32 -5.30
C SER A 49 -10.02 -5.70 -4.64
N VAL A 50 -8.84 -6.28 -4.50
CA VAL A 50 -8.64 -7.58 -3.83
C VAL A 50 -8.95 -7.50 -2.33
N LEU A 51 -8.52 -6.43 -1.66
CA LEU A 51 -8.80 -6.22 -0.24
C LEU A 51 -10.28 -5.88 0.05
N ASP A 52 -10.98 -5.20 -0.85
CA ASP A 52 -12.39 -4.83 -0.66
C ASP A 52 -13.33 -6.02 -0.92
N LYS A 53 -12.96 -6.94 -1.83
CA LYS A 53 -13.66 -8.23 -1.97
C LYS A 53 -13.69 -9.01 -0.64
N SER A 54 -12.69 -8.83 0.23
CA SER A 54 -12.68 -9.43 1.58
C SER A 54 -13.77 -8.86 2.50
N LYS A 55 -14.14 -7.58 2.34
CA LYS A 55 -15.18 -6.92 3.13
C LYS A 55 -16.57 -7.36 2.71
N LEU A 56 -16.76 -7.60 1.42
CA LEU A 56 -18.05 -7.99 0.86
C LEU A 56 -18.49 -9.38 1.36
N VAL A 57 -17.55 -10.33 1.49
CA VAL A 57 -17.82 -11.69 1.98
C VAL A 57 -18.30 -11.69 3.44
N VAL A 58 -17.74 -10.82 4.29
CA VAL A 58 -18.12 -10.72 5.72
C VAL A 58 -19.52 -10.15 5.88
N ASN A 59 -19.88 -9.12 5.13
CA ASN A 59 -21.23 -8.55 5.17
C ASN A 59 -22.29 -9.53 4.68
N ILE A 60 -21.98 -10.41 3.73
CA ILE A 60 -22.89 -11.47 3.29
C ILE A 60 -23.07 -12.53 4.40
N ILE A 61 -22.00 -12.92 5.10
CA ILE A 61 -22.06 -13.90 6.18
C ILE A 61 -22.81 -13.34 7.41
N LEU A 62 -22.64 -12.05 7.73
CA LEU A 62 -23.35 -11.41 8.86
C LEU A 62 -24.85 -11.18 8.56
N CYS A 63 -25.23 -11.01 7.29
CA CYS A 63 -26.62 -10.74 6.90
C CYS A 63 -27.47 -12.00 6.65
N ASN A 64 -26.88 -13.19 6.47
CA ASN A 64 -27.62 -14.40 6.09
C ASN A 64 -27.59 -15.52 7.16
N LEU A 65 -28.34 -15.35 8.25
CA LEU A 65 -28.88 -16.50 9.00
C LEU A 65 -30.09 -17.15 8.28
N THR A 66 -30.48 -16.66 7.10
CA THR A 66 -31.53 -17.27 6.29
C THR A 66 -31.10 -17.33 4.83
N GLN A 67 -30.75 -18.54 4.39
CA GLN A 67 -30.43 -19.02 3.04
C GLN A 67 -28.92 -19.18 2.72
N PRO A 68 -28.47 -20.41 2.41
CA PRO A 68 -27.11 -20.69 1.96
C PRO A 68 -27.01 -20.35 0.47
N GLU A 69 -26.91 -19.07 0.14
CA GLU A 69 -26.26 -18.73 -1.12
C GLU A 69 -24.81 -19.24 -1.04
N LYS A 70 -24.35 -19.91 -2.10
CA LYS A 70 -22.99 -20.43 -2.23
C LYS A 70 -22.00 -19.26 -2.08
N VAL A 71 -21.62 -18.94 -0.85
CA VAL A 71 -20.42 -18.14 -0.55
C VAL A 71 -19.30 -18.96 -1.15
N GLY A 72 -18.82 -18.54 -2.31
CA GLY A 72 -17.87 -19.32 -3.09
C GLY A 72 -16.67 -19.67 -2.21
N SER A 73 -16.44 -20.97 -2.05
CA SER A 73 -15.26 -21.54 -1.39
C SER A 73 -13.92 -21.06 -2.01
N ASN A 74 -13.98 -20.27 -3.08
CA ASN A 74 -12.85 -19.86 -3.92
C ASN A 74 -12.45 -18.40 -3.72
N THR A 75 -12.92 -17.73 -2.66
CA THR A 75 -12.44 -16.38 -2.32
C THR A 75 -11.15 -16.45 -1.51
N LEU A 76 -10.20 -15.56 -1.83
CA LEU A 76 -8.83 -15.58 -1.31
C LEU A 76 -8.76 -15.60 0.23
N PHE A 77 -9.69 -14.91 0.90
CA PHE A 77 -9.72 -14.74 2.36
C PHE A 77 -10.93 -15.40 3.03
N HIS A 78 -11.46 -16.49 2.46
CA HIS A 78 -12.59 -17.19 3.08
C HIS A 78 -12.28 -17.66 4.51
N GLY A 79 -13.26 -17.58 5.41
CA GLY A 79 -13.14 -18.07 6.79
C GLY A 79 -12.53 -17.07 7.78
N PHE A 80 -12.17 -15.85 7.37
CA PHE A 80 -11.83 -14.75 8.27
C PHE A 80 -12.07 -13.38 7.63
N ASN A 81 -12.16 -12.33 8.45
CA ASN A 81 -12.24 -10.95 7.97
C ASN A 81 -10.85 -10.32 7.92
N CYS A 82 -10.35 -10.02 6.72
CA CYS A 82 -9.05 -9.39 6.52
C CYS A 82 -8.97 -7.97 7.14
N THR A 83 -10.12 -7.29 7.30
CA THR A 83 -10.17 -5.95 7.92
C THR A 83 -9.72 -5.99 9.38
N ASP A 84 -9.99 -7.08 10.10
CA ASP A 84 -9.72 -7.23 11.53
C ASP A 84 -8.25 -7.56 11.83
N LEU A 85 -7.49 -7.99 10.81
CA LEU A 85 -6.07 -8.32 10.97
C LEU A 85 -5.20 -7.05 10.97
N GLY A 86 -4.02 -7.13 11.58
CA GLY A 86 -3.02 -6.06 11.51
C GLY A 86 -2.43 -5.84 10.11
N VAL A 87 -1.42 -4.97 10.02
CA VAL A 87 -0.61 -4.78 8.82
C VAL A 87 0.78 -5.38 9.01
N MET A 88 1.34 -5.97 7.97
CA MET A 88 2.74 -6.41 7.94
C MET A 88 3.49 -5.60 6.89
N MET A 89 4.45 -4.79 7.32
CA MET A 89 5.24 -3.92 6.44
C MET A 89 6.47 -4.65 5.95
N ASN A 90 6.92 -4.36 4.72
CA ASN A 90 8.24 -4.75 4.26
C ASN A 90 9.32 -4.09 5.15
N PRO A 91 10.11 -4.85 5.92
CA PRO A 91 11.13 -4.30 6.82
C PRO A 91 12.43 -3.96 6.09
N ASN A 92 12.57 -4.34 4.82
CA ASN A 92 13.84 -4.25 4.08
C ASN A 92 14.08 -2.90 3.39
N THR A 93 13.12 -1.99 3.50
CA THR A 93 13.13 -0.68 2.85
C THR A 93 12.81 0.44 3.83
N GLU A 94 13.36 1.61 3.54
CA GLU A 94 13.15 2.85 4.30
C GLU A 94 12.30 3.83 3.50
N THR A 95 11.43 3.33 2.61
CA THR A 95 10.69 4.15 1.63
C THR A 95 9.95 5.32 2.27
N ALA A 96 9.36 5.14 3.45
CA ALA A 96 8.64 6.21 4.14
C ALA A 96 9.54 7.39 4.55
N SER A 97 10.73 7.12 5.09
CA SER A 97 11.67 8.16 5.53
C SER A 97 12.48 8.72 4.36
N VAL A 98 12.93 7.87 3.44
CA VAL A 98 13.76 8.28 2.30
C VAL A 98 12.97 9.07 1.25
N CYS A 99 11.68 8.78 1.07
CA CYS A 99 10.81 9.50 0.14
C CYS A 99 10.06 10.67 0.79
N GLN A 100 10.38 11.03 2.03
CA GLN A 100 9.74 12.15 2.70
C GLN A 100 10.10 13.46 1.98
N PRO A 101 9.11 14.32 1.65
CA PRO A 101 9.39 15.64 1.09
C PRO A 101 10.26 16.49 2.02
N ILE A 102 10.96 17.47 1.45
CA ILE A 102 11.69 18.46 2.24
C ILE A 102 10.66 19.23 3.06
N GLN A 103 10.83 19.24 4.38
CA GLN A 103 9.98 20.02 5.28
C GLN A 103 10.65 21.37 5.54
N ASP A 104 10.16 22.42 4.89
CA ASP A 104 10.49 23.82 5.25
C ASP A 104 9.72 24.32 6.49
N VAL A 105 8.88 23.49 7.09
CA VAL A 105 8.04 23.85 8.24
C VAL A 105 8.42 23.02 9.46
N LYS A 106 9.31 23.57 10.28
CA LYS A 106 9.65 23.04 11.60
C LYS A 106 8.50 23.29 12.59
N CYS A 107 8.03 22.24 13.24
CA CYS A 107 7.77 22.31 14.68
C CYS A 107 8.96 21.62 15.36
N SER A 108 9.95 22.42 15.74
CA SER A 108 11.24 22.02 16.36
C SER A 108 12.28 21.36 15.45
N ASP A 109 13.53 21.57 15.86
CA ASP A 109 14.71 21.69 15.03
C ASP A 109 15.38 20.38 14.55
N GLU A 110 16.12 20.56 13.45
CA GLU A 110 17.26 19.78 12.93
C GLU A 110 17.03 18.32 12.51
N LYS A 111 16.79 18.16 11.20
CA LYS A 111 17.69 17.45 10.26
C LYS A 111 17.19 17.65 8.82
N THR A 112 17.70 18.66 8.12
CA THR A 112 17.53 18.77 6.66
C THR A 112 18.48 17.79 5.97
N SER A 113 18.13 16.50 5.98
CA SER A 113 18.68 15.61 4.96
C SER A 113 17.99 15.95 3.64
N PRO A 114 18.72 16.37 2.59
CA PRO A 114 18.11 16.72 1.33
C PRO A 114 17.42 15.49 0.73
N PHE A 115 16.22 15.67 0.21
CA PHE A 115 15.50 14.62 -0.50
C PHE A 115 16.38 14.06 -1.62
N SER A 116 16.53 12.74 -1.67
CA SER A 116 17.29 12.06 -2.70
C SER A 116 16.36 11.25 -3.58
N GLU A 117 16.07 11.79 -4.77
CA GLU A 117 15.25 11.13 -5.78
C GLU A 117 15.75 9.70 -6.07
N THR A 118 17.04 9.54 -6.32
CA THR A 118 17.66 8.24 -6.60
C THR A 118 17.46 7.24 -5.46
N LYS A 119 17.67 7.66 -4.21
CA LYS A 119 17.45 6.76 -3.05
C LYS A 119 15.98 6.43 -2.87
N CYS A 120 15.08 7.38 -3.09
CA CYS A 120 13.64 7.16 -3.02
C CYS A 120 13.19 6.16 -4.09
N LEU A 121 13.52 6.39 -5.36
CA LEU A 121 13.19 5.48 -6.47
C LEU A 121 13.79 4.08 -6.26
N GLN A 122 15.01 3.97 -5.71
CA GLN A 122 15.61 2.67 -5.39
C GLN A 122 14.81 1.92 -4.31
N ASN A 123 14.36 2.61 -3.26
CA ASN A 123 13.55 2.00 -2.20
C ASN A 123 12.17 1.58 -2.73
N ILE A 124 11.54 2.40 -3.58
CA ILE A 124 10.30 2.05 -4.28
C ILE A 124 10.50 0.79 -5.13
N ALA A 125 11.58 0.73 -5.92
CA ALA A 125 11.88 -0.44 -6.75
C ALA A 125 12.01 -1.71 -5.90
N ASN A 126 12.67 -1.61 -4.74
CA ASN A 126 12.88 -2.72 -3.82
C ASN A 126 11.58 -3.17 -3.11
N ASP A 127 10.67 -2.24 -2.79
CA ASP A 127 9.35 -2.60 -2.26
C ASP A 127 8.54 -3.37 -3.31
N LEU A 128 8.52 -2.88 -4.55
CA LEU A 128 7.80 -3.51 -5.64
C LEU A 128 8.33 -4.93 -5.92
N ASP A 129 9.65 -5.10 -5.93
CA ASP A 129 10.30 -6.40 -6.12
C ASP A 129 10.01 -7.38 -4.98
N TYR A 130 10.07 -6.91 -3.72
CA TYR A 130 9.72 -7.71 -2.54
C TYR A 130 8.28 -8.23 -2.63
N HIS A 131 7.33 -7.34 -2.88
CA HIS A 131 5.92 -7.72 -2.95
C HIS A 131 5.59 -8.56 -4.19
N GLY A 132 6.21 -8.28 -5.34
CA GLY A 132 6.04 -9.10 -6.55
C GLY A 132 6.57 -10.52 -6.37
N SER A 133 7.74 -10.67 -5.75
CA SER A 133 8.32 -11.97 -5.43
C SER A 133 7.47 -12.73 -4.41
N MET A 134 7.02 -12.05 -3.36
CA MET A 134 6.13 -12.59 -2.33
C MET A 134 4.83 -13.14 -2.92
N LEU A 135 4.18 -12.37 -3.79
CA LEU A 135 2.93 -12.76 -4.45
C LEU A 135 3.15 -13.94 -5.40
N THR A 136 4.24 -13.93 -6.16
CA THR A 136 4.59 -15.00 -7.09
C THR A 136 4.84 -16.32 -6.36
N GLU A 137 5.58 -16.26 -5.25
CA GLU A 137 5.82 -17.42 -4.38
C GLU A 137 4.49 -17.96 -3.83
N TYR A 138 3.63 -17.11 -3.28
CA TYR A 138 2.33 -17.55 -2.75
C TYR A 138 1.45 -18.18 -3.85
N VAL A 139 1.34 -17.56 -5.02
CA VAL A 139 0.56 -18.10 -6.15
C VAL A 139 1.06 -19.48 -6.57
N SER A 140 2.37 -19.72 -6.51
CA SER A 140 2.95 -21.03 -6.85
C SER A 140 2.53 -22.17 -5.92
N THR A 141 2.05 -21.84 -4.71
CA THR A 141 1.54 -22.82 -3.74
C THR A 141 0.08 -23.19 -3.98
N LEU A 142 -0.64 -22.44 -4.81
CA LEU A 142 -2.07 -22.65 -5.07
C LEU A 142 -2.28 -23.64 -6.21
N ASP A 143 -3.28 -24.52 -6.08
CA ASP A 143 -3.78 -25.29 -7.22
C ASP A 143 -4.58 -24.36 -8.15
N PRO A 144 -4.16 -24.15 -9.41
CA PRO A 144 -4.79 -23.21 -10.33
C PRO A 144 -6.21 -23.60 -10.74
N LYS A 145 -6.61 -24.87 -10.61
CA LYS A 145 -7.98 -25.31 -10.94
C LYS A 145 -8.96 -24.91 -9.84
N SER A 146 -8.64 -25.27 -8.59
CA SER A 146 -9.49 -24.96 -7.44
C SER A 146 -9.42 -23.49 -7.03
N ASN A 147 -8.29 -22.80 -7.25
CA ASN A 147 -8.07 -21.42 -6.82
C ASN A 147 -8.05 -20.42 -7.99
N SER A 148 -8.72 -20.73 -9.11
CA SER A 148 -8.61 -19.95 -10.35
C SER A 148 -8.92 -18.45 -10.18
N GLU A 149 -9.90 -18.08 -9.35
CA GLU A 149 -10.21 -16.66 -9.07
C GLU A 149 -9.11 -15.99 -8.22
N SER A 150 -8.73 -16.62 -7.10
CA SER A 150 -7.62 -16.16 -6.25
C SER A 150 -6.32 -15.96 -7.04
N VAL A 151 -6.00 -16.88 -7.95
CA VAL A 151 -4.83 -16.79 -8.82
C VAL A 151 -4.93 -15.57 -9.74
N LYS A 152 -6.07 -15.34 -10.39
CA LYS A 152 -6.28 -14.16 -11.24
C LYS A 152 -6.19 -12.85 -10.47
N GLU A 153 -6.77 -12.80 -9.27
CA GLU A 153 -6.72 -11.63 -8.40
C GLU A 153 -5.29 -11.25 -8.01
N LEU A 154 -4.50 -12.23 -7.58
CA LEU A 154 -3.10 -12.01 -7.21
C LEU A 154 -2.21 -11.69 -8.43
N GLN A 155 -2.45 -12.36 -9.56
CA GLN A 155 -1.76 -12.07 -10.82
C GLN A 155 -2.03 -10.64 -11.29
N SER A 156 -3.26 -10.14 -11.16
CA SER A 156 -3.59 -8.74 -11.50
C SER A 156 -2.74 -7.73 -10.71
N ILE A 157 -2.44 -8.02 -9.44
CA ILE A 157 -1.54 -7.18 -8.64
C ILE A 157 -0.11 -7.30 -9.17
N THR A 158 0.41 -8.51 -9.40
CA THR A 158 1.76 -8.73 -9.94
C THR A 158 1.95 -8.07 -11.32
N ASP A 159 0.95 -8.13 -12.20
CA ASP A 159 0.98 -7.45 -13.50
C ASP A 159 1.01 -5.93 -13.33
N SER A 160 0.26 -5.39 -12.36
CA SER A 160 0.28 -3.97 -12.04
C SER A 160 1.63 -3.52 -11.47
N ILE A 161 2.30 -4.37 -10.68
CA ILE A 161 3.68 -4.14 -10.19
C ILE A 161 4.64 -4.07 -11.37
N ASN A 162 4.61 -5.09 -12.25
CA ASN A 162 5.49 -5.17 -13.41
C ASN A 162 5.31 -3.96 -14.34
N ASN A 163 4.05 -3.58 -14.61
CA ASN A 163 3.73 -2.42 -15.42
C ASN A 163 4.28 -1.12 -14.81
N LEU A 164 4.17 -0.94 -13.49
CA LEU A 164 4.74 0.22 -12.80
C LEU A 164 6.28 0.22 -12.89
N GLN A 165 6.93 -0.91 -12.61
CA GLN A 165 8.38 -1.01 -12.68
C GLN A 165 8.91 -0.70 -14.09
N GLN A 166 8.29 -1.27 -15.13
CA GLN A 166 8.67 -1.04 -16.51
C GLN A 166 8.42 0.40 -16.95
N SER A 167 7.22 0.92 -16.68
CA SER A 167 6.87 2.28 -17.06
C SER A 167 7.82 3.29 -16.41
N CYS A 168 8.13 3.12 -15.14
CA CYS A 168 9.05 3.99 -14.39
C CYS A 168 10.53 3.65 -14.51
N LYS A 169 10.90 2.62 -15.31
CA LYS A 169 12.29 2.13 -15.44
C LYS A 169 12.96 1.88 -14.08
N LEU A 170 12.19 1.36 -13.13
CA LEU A 170 12.66 1.07 -11.78
C LEU A 170 13.52 -0.19 -11.79
N LEU A 171 14.76 -0.05 -11.33
CA LEU A 171 15.70 -1.17 -11.24
C LEU A 171 15.87 -1.57 -9.77
N PRO A 172 15.29 -2.71 -9.35
CA PRO A 172 15.45 -3.17 -7.98
C PRO A 172 16.90 -3.59 -7.72
N LYS A 173 17.36 -3.34 -6.50
CA LYS A 173 18.58 -3.89 -5.92
C LYS A 173 18.16 -4.60 -4.63
N PRO A 174 17.56 -5.79 -4.76
CA PRO A 174 17.03 -6.49 -3.61
C PRO A 174 18.16 -6.80 -2.63
N LYS A 175 17.92 -6.50 -1.36
CA LYS A 175 18.77 -7.01 -0.28
C LYS A 175 18.36 -8.46 -0.02
N SER A 176 19.31 -9.35 0.18
CA SER A 176 18.99 -10.70 0.64
C SER A 176 18.29 -10.62 2.00
N SER A 177 17.00 -10.95 2.03
CA SER A 177 16.27 -11.09 3.29
C SER A 177 16.66 -12.42 3.92
N LYS A 178 17.14 -12.38 5.17
CA LYS A 178 17.33 -13.61 5.97
C LYS A 178 15.99 -14.24 6.36
N ASP A 179 14.92 -13.46 6.37
CA ASP A 179 13.56 -13.86 6.72
C ASP A 179 12.67 -13.83 5.47
N LYS A 180 12.98 -14.69 4.49
CA LYS A 180 12.11 -14.87 3.31
C LYS A 180 10.84 -15.60 3.77
N TRP A 181 9.67 -15.02 3.50
CA TRP A 181 8.40 -15.71 3.74
C TRP A 181 8.25 -16.88 2.77
N THR A 182 8.00 -18.08 3.29
CA THR A 182 7.87 -19.34 2.54
C THR A 182 6.49 -19.95 2.81
N PRO A 183 5.45 -19.51 2.09
CA PRO A 183 4.08 -19.97 2.33
C PRO A 183 3.85 -21.42 1.88
N THR A 184 2.81 -22.04 2.42
CA THR A 184 2.33 -23.39 2.06
C THR A 184 0.84 -23.41 1.67
N SER A 185 0.24 -22.24 1.47
CA SER A 185 -1.21 -22.02 1.27
C SER A 185 -2.11 -22.39 2.47
N SER A 186 -1.55 -22.49 3.67
CA SER A 186 -2.30 -22.79 4.89
C SER A 186 -3.28 -21.67 5.29
N PHE A 187 -4.15 -21.94 6.26
CA PHE A 187 -5.04 -20.91 6.82
C PHE A 187 -4.26 -19.72 7.41
N GLU A 188 -3.15 -19.97 8.11
CA GLU A 188 -2.30 -18.91 8.65
C GLU A 188 -1.56 -18.16 7.53
N ASP A 189 -1.12 -18.83 6.47
CA ASP A 189 -0.51 -18.16 5.30
C ASP A 189 -1.50 -17.22 4.61
N ARG A 190 -2.80 -17.57 4.56
CA ARG A 190 -3.84 -16.67 4.04
C ARG A 190 -4.02 -15.42 4.90
N LYS A 191 -3.96 -15.58 6.23
CA LYS A 191 -4.00 -14.45 7.16
C LYS A 191 -2.78 -13.55 6.99
N ASP A 192 -1.60 -14.15 6.82
CA ASP A 192 -0.36 -13.40 6.61
C ASP A 192 -0.32 -12.70 5.25
N LEU A 193 -0.80 -13.35 4.18
CA LEU A 193 -1.02 -12.72 2.88
C LEU A 193 -1.90 -11.47 3.00
N CYS A 194 -3.01 -11.56 3.73
CA CYS A 194 -3.88 -10.41 3.99
C CYS A 194 -3.10 -9.28 4.70
N LYS A 195 -2.38 -9.56 5.78
CA LYS A 195 -1.59 -8.55 6.52
C LYS A 195 -0.54 -7.89 5.61
N GLN A 196 0.14 -8.68 4.78
CA GLN A 196 1.14 -8.24 3.82
C GLN A 196 0.53 -7.34 2.74
N LEU A 197 -0.63 -7.71 2.18
CA LEU A 197 -1.34 -6.89 1.19
C LEU A 197 -1.85 -5.57 1.78
N LYS A 198 -2.29 -5.56 3.04
CA LYS A 198 -2.64 -4.31 3.75
C LYS A 198 -1.43 -3.42 3.96
N GLY A 199 -0.29 -3.99 4.37
CA GLY A 199 0.97 -3.25 4.45
C GLY A 199 1.41 -2.70 3.09
N PHE A 200 1.24 -3.51 2.04
CA PHE A 200 1.55 -3.09 0.67
C PHE A 200 0.62 -1.97 0.19
N GLN A 201 -0.67 -2.00 0.52
CA GLN A 201 -1.59 -0.90 0.24
C GLN A 201 -1.07 0.43 0.84
N VAL A 202 -0.68 0.42 2.12
CA VAL A 202 -0.10 1.59 2.81
C VAL A 202 1.18 2.05 2.09
N ARG A 203 2.03 1.10 1.69
CA ARG A 203 3.25 1.42 0.96
C ARG A 203 2.96 2.02 -0.41
N THR A 204 1.99 1.48 -1.16
CA THR A 204 1.60 1.98 -2.48
C THR A 204 0.98 3.38 -2.40
N ILE A 205 0.27 3.74 -1.33
CA ILE A 205 -0.13 5.14 -1.06
C ILE A 205 1.11 6.04 -0.94
N THR A 206 2.12 5.58 -0.21
CA THR A 206 3.40 6.31 -0.06
C THR A 206 4.11 6.45 -1.40
N ILE A 207 4.19 5.39 -2.19
CA ILE A 207 4.76 5.38 -3.55
C ILE A 207 4.04 6.39 -4.45
N ASN A 208 2.70 6.40 -4.46
CA ASN A 208 1.92 7.35 -5.26
C ASN A 208 2.24 8.81 -4.89
N ARG A 209 2.34 9.11 -3.60
CA ARG A 209 2.71 10.46 -3.12
C ARG A 209 4.13 10.83 -3.52
N ALA A 210 5.08 9.91 -3.33
CA ALA A 210 6.49 10.13 -3.67
C ALA A 210 6.69 10.38 -5.16
N LEU A 211 6.08 9.55 -6.02
CA LEU A 211 6.12 9.74 -7.47
C LEU A 211 5.45 11.06 -7.87
N GLY A 212 4.32 11.43 -7.26
CA GLY A 212 3.68 12.73 -7.48
C GLY A 212 4.60 13.91 -7.11
N TYR A 213 5.31 13.82 -5.99
CA TYR A 213 6.27 14.83 -5.55
C TYR A 213 7.48 14.92 -6.50
N ILE A 214 8.06 13.79 -6.90
CA ILE A 214 9.13 13.75 -7.91
C ILE A 214 8.65 14.39 -9.23
N CYS A 215 7.44 14.05 -9.66
CA CYS A 215 6.86 14.60 -10.87
C CYS A 215 6.55 16.09 -10.81
N SER A 216 6.39 16.67 -9.63
CA SER A 216 6.23 18.12 -9.48
C SER A 216 7.54 18.90 -9.66
N GLY A 217 8.69 18.22 -9.50
CA GLY A 217 10.01 18.85 -9.50
C GLY A 217 10.27 19.77 -8.29
N GLU A 218 9.39 19.78 -7.28
CA GLU A 218 9.51 20.69 -6.12
C GLU A 218 10.80 20.49 -5.32
N TYR A 219 11.31 19.26 -5.24
CA TYR A 219 12.58 18.95 -4.59
C TYR A 219 13.84 19.53 -5.27
N LYS A 220 13.70 20.08 -6.49
CA LYS A 220 14.79 20.72 -7.23
C LYS A 220 14.84 22.24 -7.02
N LYS A 221 13.86 22.81 -6.32
CA LYS A 221 13.79 24.24 -6.01
C LYS A 221 14.61 24.56 -4.77
#